data_AF-A0A0F9FS32-F1
#
_entry.id   AF-A0A0F9FS32-F1
#
_cell.length_a   1.000
_cell.length_b   1.000
_cell.length_c   1.000
_cell.angle_alpha   90.00
_cell.angle_beta   90.00
_cell.angle_gamma   90.00
#
_symmetry.space_group_name_H-M   'P 1'
#
loop_
_entity.id
_entity.type
_entity.pdbx_description
1 polymer ?
#
loop_
_entity_poly.entity_id
_entity_poly.type
_entity_poly.pdbx_seq_one_letter_code
_entity_poly.pdbx_strand_id
1 'polypeptide(L)'
;LEMLRGSTTKAAFETWLSGSTATLDKDTNTLTVYVKNSYALDWLKHRLHPMISRAVATIASQILEIRYEIKTTSAQLELELSGEYKDDYAAIIKPDRVFVGTQYFRQMWVPALGTTLAWLIVELRQRCYWNKRTGEKREHCQATYAELAAAVGIGHSTARRVLKSGPLVDEFILDRKIIREYSAKKGRVINKTTHWTIRLDEPIFDPDKHISSSSQNDH
;
A
#
# COMPACT_ATOMS: atom_id res chain seq x y z
N LEU A 1 -2.70 -7.53 42.52
CA LEU A 1 -3.99 -8.24 42.26
C LEU A 1 -4.52 -8.94 43.52
N GLU A 2 -3.68 -9.46 44.41
CA GLU A 2 -4.15 -10.16 45.63
C GLU A 2 -4.92 -9.28 46.61
N MET A 3 -4.55 -8.00 46.78
CA MET A 3 -5.27 -7.06 47.66
C MET A 3 -6.73 -6.79 47.25
N LEU A 4 -7.10 -7.05 45.99
CA LEU A 4 -8.46 -6.83 45.47
C LEU A 4 -9.40 -8.03 45.72
N ARG A 5 -8.90 -9.17 46.22
CA ARG A 5 -9.74 -10.34 46.52
C ARG A 5 -10.67 -10.12 47.73
N GLY A 6 -10.33 -9.19 48.63
CA GLY A 6 -11.09 -8.94 49.86
C GLY A 6 -12.33 -8.05 49.69
N SER A 7 -12.48 -7.37 48.54
CA SER A 7 -13.51 -6.36 48.33
C SER A 7 -14.65 -6.76 47.39
N THR A 8 -14.64 -7.99 46.90
CA THR A 8 -15.66 -8.55 46.00
C THR A 8 -15.84 -10.04 46.25
N THR A 9 -16.88 -10.64 45.67
CA THR A 9 -17.05 -12.10 45.73
C THR A 9 -16.00 -12.78 44.86
N LYS A 10 -15.49 -13.93 45.32
CA LYS A 10 -14.51 -14.74 44.58
C LYS A 10 -14.96 -15.02 43.14
N ALA A 11 -16.25 -15.30 42.94
CA ALA A 11 -16.86 -15.54 41.64
C ALA A 11 -16.82 -14.32 40.71
N ALA A 12 -17.06 -13.10 41.22
CA ALA A 12 -16.99 -11.89 40.41
C ALA A 12 -15.53 -11.55 40.03
N PHE A 13 -14.58 -11.78 40.94
CA PHE A 13 -13.15 -11.60 40.66
C PHE A 13 -12.67 -12.56 39.58
N GLU A 14 -12.99 -13.86 39.69
CA GLU A 14 -12.60 -14.88 38.71
C GLU A 14 -13.28 -14.65 37.35
N THR A 15 -14.53 -14.20 37.34
CA THR A 15 -15.28 -13.95 36.09
C THR A 15 -14.72 -12.78 35.31
N TRP A 16 -14.33 -11.68 35.95
CA TRP A 16 -13.99 -10.44 35.24
C TRP A 16 -12.49 -10.10 35.23
N LEU A 17 -11.72 -10.53 36.22
CA LEU A 17 -10.30 -10.16 36.39
C LEU A 17 -9.32 -11.32 36.14
N SER A 18 -9.82 -12.53 35.95
CA SER A 18 -8.98 -13.67 35.56
C SER A 18 -8.40 -13.42 34.16
N GLY A 19 -7.06 -13.38 34.08
CA GLY A 19 -6.31 -13.14 32.86
C GLY A 19 -6.03 -11.66 32.53
N SER A 20 -6.42 -10.72 33.41
CA SER A 20 -6.07 -9.31 33.24
C SER A 20 -4.58 -9.07 33.50
N THR A 21 -3.94 -8.30 32.63
CA THR A 21 -2.50 -7.93 32.73
C THR A 21 -2.38 -6.43 32.84
N ALA A 22 -1.34 -5.91 33.49
CA ALA A 22 -1.12 -4.47 33.58
C ALA A 22 0.32 -4.12 33.18
N THR A 23 0.49 -2.99 32.50
CA THR A 23 1.79 -2.42 32.18
C THR A 23 1.89 -1.03 32.77
N LEU A 24 3.07 -0.72 33.30
CA LEU A 24 3.40 0.61 33.79
C LEU A 24 4.34 1.26 32.78
N ASP A 25 3.90 2.37 32.20
CA ASP A 25 4.80 3.27 31.47
C ASP A 25 5.45 4.21 32.48
N LYS A 26 6.78 4.12 32.59
CA LYS A 26 7.57 4.89 33.57
C LYS A 26 7.77 6.34 33.14
N ASP A 27 7.64 6.65 31.85
CA ASP A 27 7.91 7.99 31.33
C ASP A 27 6.67 8.88 31.44
N THR A 28 5.49 8.29 31.23
CA THR A 28 4.19 8.99 31.33
C THR A 28 3.48 8.77 32.67
N ASN A 29 4.09 8.01 33.59
CA ASN A 29 3.54 7.65 34.89
C ASN A 29 2.09 7.12 34.82
N THR A 30 1.80 6.40 33.74
CA THR A 30 0.46 5.88 33.43
C THR A 30 0.45 4.37 33.60
N LEU A 31 -0.48 3.88 34.43
CA LEU A 31 -0.73 2.46 34.60
C LEU A 31 -1.89 2.03 33.69
N THR A 32 -1.57 1.23 32.67
CA THR A 32 -2.58 0.68 31.75
C THR A 32 -2.92 -0.75 32.16
N VAL A 33 -4.19 -0.99 32.49
CA VAL A 33 -4.72 -2.30 32.85
C VAL A 33 -5.47 -2.89 31.66
N TYR A 34 -4.97 -4.01 31.14
CA TYR A 34 -5.55 -4.77 30.04
C TYR A 34 -6.55 -5.81 30.54
N VAL A 35 -7.73 -5.79 29.96
CA VAL A 35 -8.81 -6.74 30.23
C VAL A 35 -9.21 -7.52 28.99
N LYS A 36 -9.81 -8.69 29.21
CA LYS A 36 -10.17 -9.64 28.15
C LYS A 36 -11.34 -9.22 27.26
N ASN A 37 -12.24 -8.35 27.74
CA ASN A 37 -13.40 -7.90 26.98
C ASN A 37 -13.94 -6.56 27.51
N SER A 38 -14.86 -5.96 26.74
CA SER A 38 -15.49 -4.67 27.06
C SER A 38 -16.32 -4.69 28.34
N TYR A 39 -16.95 -5.81 28.69
CA TYR A 39 -17.72 -5.95 29.93
C TYR A 39 -16.81 -5.86 31.17
N ALA A 40 -15.64 -6.49 31.14
CA ALA A 40 -14.64 -6.36 32.19
C ALA A 40 -14.08 -4.93 32.28
N LEU A 41 -13.97 -4.25 31.14
CA LEU A 41 -13.52 -2.85 31.06
C LEU A 41 -14.48 -1.90 31.78
N ASP A 42 -15.77 -2.03 31.46
CA ASP A 42 -16.84 -1.21 32.02
C ASP A 42 -16.96 -1.41 33.54
N TRP A 43 -16.89 -2.68 33.96
CA TRP A 43 -16.92 -3.04 35.37
C TRP A 43 -15.73 -2.47 36.16
N LEU A 44 -14.53 -2.48 35.57
CA LEU A 44 -13.34 -1.86 36.15
C LEU A 44 -13.50 -0.35 36.31
N LYS A 45 -13.92 0.34 35.24
CA LYS A 45 -14.08 1.80 35.22
C LYS A 45 -15.06 2.29 36.29
N HIS A 46 -16.20 1.62 36.44
CA HIS A 46 -17.28 2.15 37.27
C HIS A 46 -17.30 1.61 38.71
N ARG A 47 -16.79 0.40 38.96
CA ARG A 47 -16.95 -0.25 40.28
C ARG A 47 -15.64 -0.43 41.05
N LEU A 48 -14.56 -0.77 40.36
CA LEU A 48 -13.27 -1.09 40.99
C LEU A 48 -12.25 0.03 40.87
N HIS A 49 -12.48 1.03 40.02
CA HIS A 49 -11.57 2.15 39.83
C HIS A 49 -11.14 2.82 41.14
N PRO A 50 -12.04 3.20 42.07
CA PRO A 50 -11.64 3.85 43.32
C PRO A 50 -10.72 2.97 44.18
N MET A 51 -10.93 1.64 44.15
CA MET A 51 -10.13 0.69 44.92
C MET A 51 -8.76 0.48 44.29
N ILE A 52 -8.70 0.38 42.96
CA ILE A 52 -7.46 0.23 42.22
C ILE A 52 -6.62 1.50 42.38
N SER A 53 -7.20 2.69 42.22
CA SER A 53 -6.52 3.96 42.42
C SER A 53 -5.93 4.08 43.81
N ARG A 54 -6.69 3.70 44.85
CA ARG A 54 -6.19 3.72 46.24
C ARG A 54 -5.07 2.71 46.48
N ALA A 55 -5.22 1.48 46.01
CA ALA A 55 -4.20 0.44 46.19
C ALA A 55 -2.91 0.78 45.45
N VAL A 56 -3.04 1.26 44.22
CA VAL A 56 -1.91 1.70 43.38
C VAL A 56 -1.21 2.90 44.01
N ALA A 57 -1.94 3.92 44.47
CA ALA A 57 -1.34 5.07 45.14
C ALA A 57 -0.60 4.68 46.44
N THR A 58 -1.14 3.71 47.18
CA THR A 58 -0.52 3.21 48.41
C THR A 58 0.80 2.48 48.12
N ILE A 59 0.83 1.64 47.09
CA ILE A 59 2.01 0.83 46.75
C ILE A 59 3.07 1.67 46.02
N ALA A 60 2.64 2.47 45.05
CA ALA A 60 3.53 3.30 44.25
C ALA A 60 4.03 4.52 45.04
N SER A 61 3.42 4.85 46.19
CA SER A 61 3.68 6.07 46.97
C SER A 61 3.55 7.36 46.14
N GLN A 62 2.82 7.29 45.03
CA GLN A 62 2.55 8.39 44.11
C GLN A 62 1.21 8.19 43.42
N ILE A 63 0.59 9.29 42.96
CA ILE A 63 -0.67 9.24 42.21
C ILE A 63 -0.33 8.92 40.75
N LEU A 64 -0.76 7.74 40.29
CA LEU A 64 -0.63 7.30 38.90
C LEU A 64 -1.93 7.57 38.13
N GLU A 65 -1.83 7.98 36.87
CA GLU A 65 -2.99 8.00 35.98
C GLU A 65 -3.30 6.55 35.59
N ILE A 66 -4.55 6.09 35.80
CA ILE A 66 -4.94 4.71 35.53
C ILE A 66 -5.84 4.67 34.30
N ARG A 67 -5.37 3.95 33.27
CA ARG A 67 -6.12 3.70 32.03
C ARG A 67 -6.51 2.23 31.95
N TYR A 68 -7.63 1.97 31.29
CA TYR A 68 -8.11 0.60 31.06
C TYR A 68 -8.26 0.39 29.56
N GLU A 69 -7.74 -0.73 29.06
CA GLU A 69 -7.78 -1.09 27.65
C GLU A 69 -8.16 -2.56 27.46
N ILE A 70 -8.74 -2.89 26.30
CA ILE A 70 -9.03 -4.28 25.95
C ILE A 70 -7.75 -4.86 25.35
N LYS A 71 -7.37 -6.08 25.76
CA LYS A 71 -6.20 -6.79 25.24
C LYS A 71 -6.46 -7.20 23.78
N THR A 72 -6.22 -6.28 22.84
CA THR A 72 -6.19 -6.59 21.42
C THR A 72 -4.90 -7.34 21.14
N THR A 73 -4.99 -8.66 20.96
CA THR A 73 -3.87 -9.48 20.48
C THR A 73 -3.61 -9.16 19.01
N SER A 74 -2.96 -8.03 18.74
CA SER A 74 -2.36 -7.76 17.44
C SER A 74 -0.98 -7.11 17.66
N ALA A 75 -0.12 -7.78 18.40
CA ALA A 75 1.31 -7.48 18.40
C ALA A 75 1.94 -8.24 17.21
N GLN A 76 1.73 -7.75 16.00
CA GLN A 76 2.61 -8.10 14.88
C GLN A 76 3.75 -7.09 14.87
N LEU A 77 4.98 -7.59 14.99
CA LEU A 77 6.20 -6.80 14.91
C LEU A 77 6.27 -6.19 13.50
N GLU A 78 6.14 -4.86 13.37
CA GLU A 78 6.46 -4.19 12.11
C GLU A 78 7.97 -4.20 11.91
N LEU A 79 8.42 -4.92 10.89
CA LEU A 79 9.83 -5.02 10.52
C LEU A 79 10.15 -3.90 9.52
N GLU A 80 11.05 -2.99 9.91
CA GLU A 80 11.65 -2.04 8.99
C GLU A 80 12.78 -2.74 8.22
N LEU A 81 12.56 -2.98 6.93
CA LEU A 81 13.51 -3.65 6.04
C LEU A 81 14.14 -2.62 5.10
N SER A 82 15.48 -2.55 5.08
CA SER A 82 16.24 -1.84 4.05
C SER A 82 17.02 -2.85 3.21
N GLY A 83 16.95 -2.70 1.89
CA GLY A 83 17.73 -3.50 0.94
C GLY A 83 19.01 -2.78 0.54
N GLU A 84 20.14 -3.48 0.54
CA GLU A 84 21.43 -2.96 0.07
C GLU A 84 21.95 -3.85 -1.07
N TYR A 85 22.36 -3.24 -2.19
CA TYR A 85 23.06 -3.94 -3.27
C TYR A 85 24.54 -4.07 -2.90
N LYS A 86 25.08 -5.29 -2.95
CA LYS A 86 26.44 -5.60 -2.47
C LYS A 86 27.55 -5.30 -3.50
N ASP A 87 27.20 -5.13 -4.78
CA ASP A 87 28.14 -4.87 -5.87
C ASP A 87 27.68 -3.69 -6.75
N ASP A 88 28.65 -2.93 -7.27
CA ASP A 88 28.39 -1.81 -8.19
C ASP A 88 27.71 -2.31 -9.48
N TYR A 89 27.96 -3.57 -9.86
CA TYR A 89 27.30 -4.22 -10.96
C TYR A 89 25.79 -4.38 -10.71
N ALA A 90 25.33 -4.92 -9.55
CA ALA A 90 23.90 -4.99 -9.25
C ALA A 90 23.28 -3.62 -8.98
N ALA A 91 24.05 -2.62 -8.53
CA ALA A 91 23.55 -1.25 -8.45
C ALA A 91 23.22 -0.67 -9.85
N ILE A 92 23.95 -1.10 -10.88
CA ILE A 92 23.71 -0.74 -12.29
C ILE A 92 22.56 -1.55 -12.88
N ILE A 93 22.62 -2.88 -12.79
CA ILE A 93 21.61 -3.75 -13.44
C ILE A 93 20.28 -3.79 -12.67
N LYS A 94 20.30 -3.49 -11.37
CA LYS A 94 19.15 -3.52 -10.44
C LYS A 94 18.34 -4.80 -10.61
N PRO A 95 18.88 -5.97 -10.21
CA PRO A 95 18.30 -7.27 -10.52
C PRO A 95 16.88 -7.41 -9.98
N ASP A 96 16.50 -6.68 -8.93
CA ASP A 96 15.14 -6.71 -8.38
C ASP A 96 14.10 -5.96 -9.25
N ARG A 97 14.55 -5.18 -10.24
CA ARG A 97 13.69 -4.65 -11.32
C ARG A 97 13.38 -5.74 -12.35
N VAL A 98 13.07 -6.96 -11.89
CA VAL A 98 12.52 -8.01 -12.76
C VAL A 98 11.08 -7.69 -13.08
N PHE A 99 10.79 -7.57 -14.36
CA PHE A 99 9.43 -7.47 -14.89
C PHE A 99 8.81 -8.87 -14.96
N VAL A 100 8.13 -9.30 -13.90
CA VAL A 100 7.35 -10.55 -13.91
C VAL A 100 5.97 -10.29 -14.54
N GLY A 101 5.82 -10.65 -15.81
CA GLY A 101 4.52 -10.76 -16.48
C GLY A 101 4.01 -12.20 -16.47
N THR A 102 2.71 -12.42 -16.68
CA THR A 102 2.22 -13.80 -16.79
C THR A 102 2.73 -14.45 -18.08
N GLN A 103 2.73 -15.79 -18.07
CA GLN A 103 2.98 -16.56 -19.29
C GLN A 103 1.93 -16.25 -20.38
N TYR A 104 0.70 -15.91 -20.00
CA TYR A 104 -0.36 -15.52 -20.91
C TYR A 104 -0.03 -14.24 -21.67
N PHE A 105 0.42 -13.19 -20.97
CA PHE A 105 0.85 -11.95 -21.62
C PHE A 105 2.01 -12.20 -22.60
N ARG A 106 2.98 -13.01 -22.20
CA ARG A 106 4.12 -13.37 -23.05
C ARG A 106 3.70 -14.13 -24.32
N GLN A 107 2.75 -15.06 -24.22
CA GLN A 107 2.37 -15.91 -25.34
C GLN A 107 1.31 -15.28 -26.26
N MET A 108 0.36 -14.53 -25.71
CA MET A 108 -0.77 -13.99 -26.46
C MET A 108 -0.57 -12.52 -26.86
N TRP A 109 -0.14 -11.70 -25.91
CA TRP A 109 -0.09 -10.25 -26.10
C TRP A 109 1.23 -9.77 -26.71
N VAL A 110 2.38 -10.29 -26.30
CA VAL A 110 3.69 -9.84 -26.85
C VAL A 110 3.77 -10.00 -28.38
N PRO A 111 3.31 -11.10 -29.01
CA PRO A 111 3.31 -11.20 -30.48
C PRO A 111 2.46 -10.14 -31.18
N ALA A 112 1.33 -9.76 -30.60
CA ALA A 112 0.44 -8.74 -31.16
C ALA A 112 0.94 -7.31 -30.91
N LEU A 113 1.44 -7.04 -29.70
CA LEU A 113 1.94 -5.73 -29.29
C LEU A 113 3.27 -5.38 -29.97
N GLY A 114 4.08 -6.40 -30.27
CA GLY A 114 5.49 -6.24 -30.57
C GLY A 114 6.29 -5.85 -29.32
N THR A 115 7.60 -6.09 -29.37
CA THR A 115 8.51 -5.97 -28.22
C THR A 115 8.46 -4.58 -27.58
N THR A 116 8.50 -3.52 -28.37
CA THR A 116 8.57 -2.14 -27.87
C THR A 116 7.33 -1.74 -27.07
N LEU A 117 6.13 -1.97 -27.62
CA LEU A 117 4.89 -1.64 -26.92
C LEU A 117 4.71 -2.53 -25.70
N ALA A 118 5.00 -3.83 -25.81
CA ALA A 118 4.91 -4.75 -24.69
C ALA A 118 5.73 -4.27 -23.49
N TRP A 119 7.01 -3.92 -23.69
CA TRP A 119 7.86 -3.39 -22.61
C TRP A 119 7.37 -2.07 -22.03
N LEU A 120 6.84 -1.17 -22.85
CA LEU A 120 6.22 0.07 -22.37
C LEU A 120 4.97 -0.20 -21.51
N ILE A 121 4.15 -1.18 -21.88
CA ILE A 121 3.00 -1.59 -21.07
C ILE A 121 3.46 -2.15 -19.71
N VAL A 122 4.52 -2.97 -19.69
CA VAL A 122 5.02 -3.48 -18.40
C VAL A 122 5.60 -2.37 -17.53
N GLU A 123 6.34 -1.43 -18.12
CA GLU A 123 6.85 -0.24 -17.42
C GLU A 123 5.72 0.62 -16.83
N LEU A 124 4.65 0.85 -17.58
CA LEU A 124 3.48 1.58 -17.10
C LEU A 124 2.83 0.89 -15.90
N ARG A 125 2.68 -0.44 -15.95
CA ARG A 125 2.11 -1.24 -14.85
C ARG A 125 2.99 -1.26 -13.62
N GLN A 126 4.32 -1.22 -13.77
CA GLN A 126 5.24 -1.17 -12.62
C GLN A 126 5.24 0.18 -11.90
N ARG A 127 4.89 1.28 -12.58
CA ARG A 127 4.88 2.60 -11.96
C ARG A 127 3.60 2.89 -11.18
N CYS A 128 2.48 2.40 -11.68
CA CYS A 128 1.16 2.53 -11.06
C CYS A 128 0.67 1.13 -10.68
N TYR A 129 1.09 0.61 -9.52
CA TYR A 129 0.73 -0.74 -9.07
C TYR A 129 0.05 -0.76 -7.69
N TRP A 130 -0.70 -1.83 -7.45
CA TRP A 130 -1.17 -2.21 -6.13
C TRP A 130 -0.39 -3.44 -5.66
N ASN A 131 0.43 -3.26 -4.62
CA ASN A 131 1.14 -4.36 -3.99
C ASN A 131 0.22 -5.08 -3.03
N LYS A 132 -0.41 -6.19 -3.48
CA LYS A 132 -1.33 -6.97 -2.64
C LYS A 132 -0.66 -7.57 -1.37
N ARG A 133 0.67 -7.69 -1.36
CA ARG A 133 1.44 -8.28 -0.26
C ARG A 133 1.85 -7.26 0.79
N THR A 134 2.15 -6.02 0.39
CA THR A 134 2.52 -4.94 1.32
C THR A 134 1.40 -3.94 1.59
N GLY A 135 0.28 -4.02 0.85
CA GLY A 135 -0.80 -3.03 0.90
C GLY A 135 -0.45 -1.68 0.26
N GLU A 136 0.70 -1.57 -0.40
CA GLU A 136 1.14 -0.32 -1.03
C GLU A 136 0.32 -0.05 -2.31
N LYS A 137 -0.48 1.04 -2.31
CA LYS A 137 -1.15 1.55 -3.51
C LYS A 137 -0.42 2.73 -4.08
N ARG A 138 0.04 2.59 -5.32
CA ARG A 138 0.42 3.73 -6.14
C ARG A 138 -0.67 3.96 -7.17
N GLU A 139 -1.76 4.59 -6.73
CA GLU A 139 -2.89 4.96 -7.61
C GLU A 139 -2.51 6.02 -8.63
N HIS A 140 -1.55 6.88 -8.30
CA HIS A 140 -1.12 8.00 -9.12
C HIS A 140 0.39 8.01 -9.25
N CYS A 141 0.89 7.83 -10.47
CA CYS A 141 2.29 7.96 -10.81
C CYS A 141 2.47 9.10 -11.83
N GLN A 142 3.42 9.99 -11.58
CA GLN A 142 3.86 10.96 -12.57
C GLN A 142 4.99 10.34 -13.38
N ALA A 143 4.90 10.45 -14.71
CA ALA A 143 5.94 10.00 -15.62
C ALA A 143 6.00 10.91 -16.84
N THR A 144 7.20 11.10 -17.37
CA THR A 144 7.40 11.73 -18.68
C THR A 144 7.65 10.67 -19.75
N TYR A 145 7.38 11.00 -21.02
CA TYR A 145 7.75 10.14 -22.13
C TYR A 145 9.26 9.83 -22.17
N ALA A 146 10.11 10.75 -21.70
CA ALA A 146 11.55 10.54 -21.67
C ALA A 146 11.94 9.48 -20.64
N GLU A 147 11.31 9.51 -19.46
CA GLU A 147 11.52 8.50 -18.42
C GLU A 147 11.02 7.12 -18.84
N LEU A 148 9.84 7.05 -19.48
CA LEU A 148 9.29 5.79 -20.01
C LEU A 148 10.19 5.23 -21.12
N ALA A 149 10.67 6.09 -22.01
CA ALA A 149 11.54 5.70 -23.11
C ALA A 149 12.90 5.19 -22.60
N ALA A 150 13.50 5.90 -21.64
CA ALA A 150 14.77 5.50 -21.01
C ALA A 150 14.66 4.15 -20.29
N ALA A 151 13.54 3.89 -19.59
CA ALA A 151 13.34 2.63 -18.88
C ALA A 151 13.29 1.41 -19.83
N VAL A 152 12.83 1.59 -21.06
CA VAL A 152 12.73 0.53 -22.08
C VAL A 152 13.90 0.58 -23.09
N GLY A 153 14.82 1.55 -22.97
CA GLY A 153 15.97 1.68 -23.86
C GLY A 153 15.65 2.18 -25.27
N ILE A 154 14.60 2.99 -25.43
CA ILE A 154 14.16 3.53 -26.73
C ILE A 154 14.22 5.07 -26.78
N GLY A 155 14.11 5.63 -27.98
CA GLY A 155 14.02 7.08 -28.17
C GLY A 155 12.66 7.67 -27.75
N HIS A 156 12.67 8.90 -27.25
CA HIS A 156 11.47 9.65 -26.83
C HIS A 156 10.38 9.73 -27.92
N SER A 157 10.78 10.00 -29.17
CA SER A 157 9.87 10.05 -30.31
C SER A 157 9.22 8.69 -30.59
N THR A 158 9.95 7.59 -30.42
CA THR A 158 9.45 6.23 -30.54
C THR A 158 8.42 5.92 -29.46
N ALA A 159 8.72 6.23 -28.19
CA ALA A 159 7.76 6.04 -27.10
C ALA A 159 6.45 6.79 -27.36
N ARG A 160 6.53 8.06 -27.77
CA ARG A 160 5.36 8.88 -28.10
C ARG A 160 4.55 8.32 -29.27
N ARG A 161 5.23 7.80 -30.31
CA ARG A 161 4.59 7.20 -31.48
C ARG A 161 3.87 5.90 -31.14
N VAL A 162 4.54 5.02 -30.41
CA VAL A 162 4.04 3.68 -30.05
C VAL A 162 2.90 3.75 -29.03
N LEU A 163 2.93 4.74 -28.12
CA LEU A 163 1.86 4.94 -27.13
C LEU A 163 0.69 5.79 -27.63
N LYS A 164 0.65 6.13 -28.93
CA LYS A 164 -0.50 6.80 -29.53
C LYS A 164 -1.72 5.85 -29.44
N SER A 165 -2.91 6.43 -29.26
CA SER A 165 -4.15 5.65 -29.24
C SER A 165 -4.29 4.83 -30.53
N GLY A 166 -4.80 3.62 -30.36
CA GLY A 166 -4.94 2.60 -31.39
C GLY A 166 -5.44 1.29 -30.76
N PRO A 167 -5.93 0.33 -31.57
CA PRO A 167 -6.69 -0.82 -31.09
C PRO A 167 -5.99 -1.63 -29.99
N LEU A 168 -4.69 -1.85 -30.14
CA LEU A 168 -3.88 -2.59 -29.16
C LEU A 168 -3.53 -1.76 -27.93
N VAL A 169 -3.30 -0.46 -28.09
CA VAL A 169 -2.90 0.43 -26.98
C VAL A 169 -4.11 0.71 -26.08
N ASP A 170 -5.29 0.85 -26.67
CA ASP A 170 -6.51 1.22 -25.97
C ASP A 170 -7.05 0.05 -25.11
N GLU A 171 -6.59 -1.19 -25.33
CA GLU A 171 -6.81 -2.32 -24.42
C GLU A 171 -6.08 -2.16 -23.06
N PHE A 172 -5.03 -1.34 -23.01
CA PHE A 172 -4.23 -1.12 -21.80
C PHE A 172 -4.32 0.32 -21.28
N ILE A 173 -4.54 1.31 -22.14
CA ILE A 173 -4.71 2.72 -21.76
C ILE A 173 -6.16 3.11 -21.99
N LEU A 174 -6.96 2.99 -20.93
CA LEU A 174 -8.42 3.08 -20.99
C LEU A 174 -8.94 4.50 -21.20
N ASP A 175 -8.21 5.51 -20.70
CA ASP A 175 -8.62 6.90 -20.82
C ASP A 175 -7.41 7.85 -20.82
N ARG A 176 -7.58 9.01 -21.47
CA ARG A 176 -6.57 10.06 -21.61
C ARG A 176 -7.22 11.43 -21.42
N LYS A 177 -7.08 12.01 -20.23
CA LYS A 177 -7.58 13.35 -19.92
C LYS A 177 -6.46 14.38 -20.05
N ILE A 178 -6.66 15.39 -20.89
CA ILE A 178 -5.72 16.51 -21.00
C ILE A 178 -6.11 17.57 -19.96
N ILE A 179 -5.23 17.80 -19.00
CA ILE A 179 -5.34 18.90 -18.05
C ILE A 179 -4.71 20.13 -18.71
N ARG A 180 -5.50 21.18 -18.87
CA ARG A 180 -5.09 22.44 -19.48
C ARG A 180 -4.90 23.52 -18.42
N GLU A 181 -3.92 24.37 -18.61
CA GLU A 181 -3.63 25.50 -17.72
C GLU A 181 -3.30 26.74 -18.55
N TYR A 182 -3.75 27.91 -18.10
CA TYR A 182 -3.36 29.16 -18.72
C TYR A 182 -1.91 29.50 -18.35
N SER A 183 -1.05 29.68 -19.37
CA SER A 183 0.33 30.10 -19.16
C SER A 183 0.47 31.60 -19.41
N ALA A 184 0.60 32.38 -18.35
CA ALA A 184 0.83 33.84 -18.44
C ALA A 184 2.07 34.18 -19.28
N LYS A 185 3.15 33.38 -19.17
CA LYS A 185 4.38 33.53 -19.95
C LYS A 185 4.19 33.35 -21.46
N LYS A 186 3.26 32.49 -21.87
CA LYS A 186 2.97 32.21 -23.29
C LYS A 186 1.68 32.89 -23.78
N GLY A 187 0.99 33.62 -22.93
CA GLY A 187 -0.27 34.31 -23.24
C GLY A 187 -1.41 33.39 -23.70
N ARG A 188 -1.33 32.08 -23.45
CA ARG A 188 -2.29 31.09 -23.98
C ARG A 188 -2.49 29.91 -23.04
N VAL A 189 -3.61 29.23 -23.22
CA VAL A 189 -3.86 27.93 -22.61
C VAL A 189 -2.91 26.89 -23.20
N ILE A 190 -2.19 26.19 -22.32
CA ILE A 190 -1.27 25.11 -22.66
C ILE A 190 -1.77 23.80 -22.05
N ASN A 191 -1.37 22.67 -22.63
CA ASN A 191 -1.57 21.38 -22.00
C ASN A 191 -0.52 21.25 -20.87
N LYS A 192 -0.97 21.20 -19.62
CA LYS A 192 -0.11 21.07 -18.44
C LYS A 192 0.33 19.63 -18.25
N THR A 193 -0.64 18.70 -18.23
CA THR A 193 -0.41 17.28 -17.97
C THR A 193 -1.44 16.46 -18.73
N THR A 194 -1.08 15.23 -19.14
CA THR A 194 -2.07 14.25 -19.60
C THR A 194 -2.20 13.19 -18.53
N HIS A 195 -3.40 13.01 -17.99
CA HIS A 195 -3.72 11.97 -17.04
C HIS A 195 -4.16 10.72 -17.79
N TRP A 196 -3.50 9.58 -17.54
CA TRP A 196 -3.81 8.30 -18.17
C TRP A 196 -4.37 7.32 -17.16
N THR A 197 -5.44 6.65 -17.54
CA THR A 197 -5.96 5.50 -16.78
C THR A 197 -5.42 4.23 -17.42
N ILE A 198 -4.64 3.46 -16.67
CA ILE A 198 -3.97 2.26 -17.16
C ILE A 198 -4.66 1.01 -16.58
N ARG A 199 -4.88 0.00 -17.42
CA ARG A 199 -5.33 -1.32 -17.01
C ARG A 199 -4.17 -2.12 -16.43
N LEU A 200 -4.29 -2.51 -15.15
CA LEU A 200 -3.26 -3.25 -14.43
C LEU A 200 -3.39 -4.77 -14.58
N ASP A 201 -4.58 -5.25 -14.87
CA ASP A 201 -4.89 -6.63 -15.22
C ASP A 201 -4.66 -6.92 -16.70
N GLU A 202 -4.59 -8.20 -17.05
CA GLU A 202 -4.38 -8.68 -18.41
C GLU A 202 -5.73 -8.90 -19.10
N PRO A 203 -6.07 -8.11 -20.13
CA PRO A 203 -7.30 -8.34 -20.86
C PRO A 203 -7.25 -9.68 -21.59
N ILE A 204 -8.42 -10.28 -21.78
CA ILE A 204 -8.55 -11.47 -22.63
C ILE A 204 -8.24 -11.06 -24.06
N PHE A 205 -7.22 -11.70 -24.63
CA PHE A 205 -6.84 -11.54 -26.02
C PHE A 205 -7.90 -12.13 -26.94
N ASP A 206 -8.38 -11.30 -27.87
CA ASP A 206 -9.37 -11.66 -28.88
C ASP A 206 -8.77 -11.40 -30.27
N PRO A 207 -8.34 -12.43 -31.01
CA PRO A 207 -7.67 -12.25 -32.29
C PRO A 207 -8.56 -11.53 -33.31
N ASP A 208 -9.87 -11.79 -33.31
CA ASP A 208 -10.81 -11.24 -34.29
C ASP A 208 -10.96 -9.71 -34.15
N LYS A 209 -10.77 -9.18 -32.94
CA LYS A 209 -10.78 -7.73 -32.68
C LYS A 209 -9.55 -7.00 -33.18
N HIS A 210 -8.44 -7.70 -33.46
CA HIS A 210 -7.14 -7.09 -33.72
C HIS A 210 -6.55 -7.41 -35.11
N ILE A 211 -7.19 -8.30 -35.90
CA ILE A 211 -6.75 -8.69 -37.26
C ILE A 211 -7.01 -7.62 -38.34
N SER A 212 -7.80 -6.57 -38.07
CA SER A 212 -8.27 -5.62 -39.09
C SER A 212 -7.26 -4.55 -39.55
N SER A 213 -5.94 -4.74 -39.41
CA SER A 213 -4.95 -3.74 -39.89
C SER A 213 -3.63 -4.27 -40.46
N SER A 214 -3.43 -5.58 -40.61
CA SER A 214 -2.16 -6.15 -41.12
C SER A 214 -2.12 -6.42 -42.64
N SER A 215 -3.14 -6.00 -43.41
CA SER A 215 -3.20 -6.23 -44.86
C SER A 215 -3.05 -4.97 -45.72
N GLN A 216 -2.28 -3.96 -45.30
CA GLN A 216 -1.82 -2.87 -46.17
C GLN A 216 -0.48 -2.33 -45.68
N ASN A 217 0.62 -2.95 -46.12
CA ASN A 217 1.90 -2.31 -46.44
C ASN A 217 2.93 -3.39 -46.79
N ASP A 218 2.79 -3.94 -47.99
CA ASP A 218 3.91 -4.47 -48.76
C ASP A 218 3.81 -3.83 -50.15
N HIS A 219 4.55 -2.73 -50.35
CA HIS A 219 5.11 -2.24 -51.61
C HIS A 219 6.08 -1.08 -51.35
#